data_AF-A0A7S4CU61-F1
#
_entry.id   AF-A0A7S4CU61-F1
#
_cell.length_a   1.000
_cell.length_b   1.000
_cell.length_c   1.000
_cell.angle_alpha   90.00
_cell.angle_beta   90.00
_cell.angle_gamma   90.00
#
_symmetry.space_group_name_H-M   'P 1'
#
loop_
_entity.id
_entity.type
_entity.pdbx_description
1 polymer ?
#
loop_
_entity_poly.entity_id
_entity_poly.type
_entity_poly.pdbx_seq_one_letter_code
_entity_poly.pdbx_strand_id
1 'polypeptide(L)'
;PLPRRVAALVRNLTTEEKTHFFSFHFFELPRIHWHRYNWWNEALHGVAREVGVTSFPQVILLAAAFNRTLWHAVASVISTEARARAADPATHTFGRKWMF
;
A
#
# COMPACT_ATOMS: atom_id res chain seq x y z
N PRO A 1 21.13 -6.62 9.27
CA PRO A 1 19.86 -7.39 9.38
C PRO A 1 18.65 -6.47 9.58
N LEU A 2 17.50 -6.81 8.97
CA LEU A 2 16.27 -6.00 9.07
C LEU A 2 15.82 -5.74 10.52
N PRO A 3 15.78 -6.73 11.44
CA PRO A 3 15.34 -6.49 12.82
C PRO A 3 16.18 -5.47 13.56
N ARG A 4 17.50 -5.48 13.34
CA ARG A 4 18.43 -4.52 13.96
C ARG A 4 18.18 -3.08 13.47
N ARG A 5 17.89 -2.91 12.17
CA ARG A 5 17.58 -1.59 11.58
C ARG A 5 16.25 -1.05 12.09
N VAL A 6 15.23 -1.89 12.16
CA VAL A 6 13.90 -1.53 12.70
C VAL A 6 14.02 -1.15 14.18
N ALA A 7 14.72 -1.95 14.99
CA ALA A 7 14.91 -1.65 16.41
C ALA A 7 15.66 -0.33 16.64
N ALA A 8 16.70 -0.05 15.85
CA ALA A 8 17.43 1.21 15.93
C ALA A 8 16.54 2.41 15.55
N LEU A 9 15.71 2.27 14.50
CA LEU A 9 14.77 3.30 14.08
C LEU A 9 13.74 3.59 15.18
N VAL A 10 13.06 2.56 15.71
CA VAL A 10 12.02 2.73 16.73
C VAL A 10 12.58 3.31 18.03
N ARG A 11 13.82 2.97 18.39
CA ARG A 11 14.51 3.54 19.56
C ARG A 11 14.82 5.03 19.38
N ASN A 12 15.02 5.49 18.15
CA ASN A 12 15.36 6.89 17.85
C ASN A 12 14.12 7.81 17.76
N LEU A 13 12.90 7.27 17.81
CA LEU A 13 11.66 8.05 17.78
C LEU A 13 11.26 8.54 19.18
N THR A 14 10.77 9.77 19.29
CA THR A 14 10.12 10.26 20.52
C THR A 14 8.79 9.54 20.76
N THR A 15 8.22 9.69 21.95
CA THR A 15 6.91 9.11 22.26
C THR A 15 5.83 9.69 21.35
N GLU A 16 5.87 11.00 21.12
CA GLU A 16 4.95 11.72 20.23
C GLU A 16 5.09 11.20 18.80
N GLU A 17 6.29 11.09 18.26
CA GLU A 17 6.53 10.57 16.90
C GLU A 17 6.04 9.13 16.73
N LYS A 18 6.12 8.30 17.78
CA LYS A 18 5.58 6.93 17.77
C LYS A 18 4.06 6.91 17.65
N THR A 19 3.35 7.90 18.17
CA THR A 19 1.89 7.95 18.08
C THR A 19 1.38 8.02 16.65
N HIS A 20 2.17 8.59 15.73
CA HIS A 20 1.83 8.68 14.30
C HIS A 20 1.68 7.30 13.63
N PHE A 21 2.28 6.25 14.20
CA PHE A 21 2.23 4.88 13.65
C PHE A 21 0.96 4.11 14.04
N PHE A 22 0.11 4.65 14.93
CA PHE A 22 -1.17 4.03 15.27
C PHE A 22 -2.29 4.37 14.28
N SER A 23 -2.01 5.21 13.29
CA SER A 23 -2.94 5.57 12.23
C SER A 23 -2.38 5.14 10.87
N PHE A 24 -3.27 4.77 9.95
CA PHE A 24 -2.92 4.61 8.55
C PHE A 24 -2.61 5.94 7.87
N HIS A 25 -3.12 7.04 8.41
CA HIS A 25 -2.75 8.38 8.02
C HIS A 25 -1.46 8.80 8.74
N PHE A 26 -0.32 8.31 8.25
CA PHE A 26 0.98 8.64 8.83
C PHE A 26 1.39 10.06 8.44
N PHE A 27 1.45 10.99 9.39
CA PHE A 27 1.94 12.35 9.14
C PHE A 27 3.46 12.38 8.97
N GLU A 28 3.95 13.41 8.29
CA GLU A 28 5.39 13.61 8.10
C GLU A 28 6.15 13.76 9.42
N LEU A 29 7.39 13.26 9.44
CA LEU A 29 8.34 13.46 10.54
C LEU A 29 9.58 14.18 9.97
N PRO A 30 9.60 15.53 9.98
CA PRO A 30 10.66 16.32 9.35
C PRO A 30 12.07 16.02 9.91
N ARG A 31 12.17 15.75 11.21
CA ARG A 31 13.44 15.47 11.92
C ARG A 31 14.22 14.30 11.31
N ILE A 32 13.53 13.29 10.81
CA ILE A 32 14.14 12.09 10.20
C ILE A 32 13.87 12.01 8.70
N HIS A 33 13.45 13.13 8.09
CA HIS A 33 13.15 13.25 6.65
C HIS A 33 12.15 12.20 6.14
N TRP A 34 11.13 11.90 6.95
CA TRP A 34 10.06 11.00 6.55
C TRP A 34 8.87 11.78 6.05
N HIS A 35 8.48 11.49 4.81
CA HIS A 35 7.30 12.07 4.19
C HIS A 35 6.02 11.48 4.78
N ARG A 36 4.93 12.23 4.69
CA ARG A 36 3.58 11.71 4.93
C ARG A 36 3.34 10.53 3.98
N TYR A 37 2.80 9.43 4.49
CA TYR A 37 2.38 8.29 3.68
C TYR A 37 1.12 7.64 4.23
N ASN A 38 0.51 6.76 3.42
CA ASN A 38 -0.60 5.93 3.85
C ASN A 38 -0.25 4.46 3.62
N TRP A 39 -0.25 3.67 4.68
CA TRP A 39 0.05 2.24 4.58
C TRP A 39 -1.21 1.40 4.27
N TRP A 40 -2.41 1.94 4.48
CA TRP A 40 -3.65 1.25 4.08
C TRP A 40 -3.81 1.30 2.56
N ASN A 41 -3.67 0.13 1.95
CA ASN A 41 -3.91 -0.10 0.53
C ASN A 41 -4.81 -1.33 0.36
N GLU A 42 -5.54 -1.39 -0.75
CA GLU A 42 -6.50 -2.45 -1.05
C GLU A 42 -6.22 -3.03 -2.44
N ALA A 43 -6.22 -4.36 -2.54
CA ALA A 43 -5.78 -5.06 -3.74
C ALA A 43 -6.53 -6.40 -3.99
N LEU A 44 -7.79 -6.50 -3.52
CA LEU A 44 -8.52 -7.77 -3.44
C LEU A 44 -8.64 -8.50 -4.79
N HIS A 45 -8.93 -7.76 -5.86
CA HIS A 45 -9.06 -8.27 -7.22
C HIS A 45 -8.61 -7.21 -8.25
N GLY A 46 -7.55 -6.47 -7.93
CA GLY A 46 -7.15 -5.26 -8.64
C GLY A 46 -6.76 -4.17 -7.63
N VAL A 47 -5.92 -3.21 -8.03
CA VAL A 47 -5.57 -2.07 -7.15
C VAL A 47 -6.83 -1.23 -6.93
N ALA A 48 -7.31 -1.17 -5.70
CA ALA A 48 -8.55 -0.47 -5.41
C ALA A 48 -8.37 1.04 -5.44
N ARG A 49 -9.45 1.77 -5.69
CA ARG A 49 -9.50 3.23 -5.71
C ARG A 49 -8.50 3.84 -6.69
N GLU A 50 -8.06 3.08 -7.69
CA GLU A 50 -7.19 3.56 -8.77
C GLU A 50 -7.90 3.60 -10.13
N VAL A 51 -7.51 4.55 -10.98
CA VAL A 51 -8.04 4.65 -12.36
C VAL A 51 -6.93 4.18 -13.29
N GLY A 52 -7.28 3.45 -14.34
CA GLY A 52 -6.29 2.90 -15.29
C GLY A 52 -5.50 1.73 -14.69
N VAL A 53 -6.14 0.92 -13.86
CA VAL A 53 -5.62 -0.34 -13.33
C VAL A 53 -6.58 -1.46 -13.69
N THR A 54 -6.10 -2.69 -13.70
CA THR A 54 -6.91 -3.84 -14.10
C THR A 54 -7.90 -4.23 -12.99
N SER A 55 -9.16 -4.43 -13.35
CA SER A 55 -10.19 -4.99 -12.47
C SER A 55 -10.43 -6.46 -12.85
N PHE A 56 -10.00 -7.36 -11.99
CA PHE A 56 -10.17 -8.81 -12.16
C PHE A 56 -11.53 -9.27 -11.63
N PRO A 57 -11.98 -10.49 -12.03
CA PRO A 57 -13.11 -11.15 -11.38
C PRO A 57 -12.97 -11.18 -9.85
N GLN A 58 -14.10 -11.03 -9.15
CA GLN A 58 -14.17 -11.22 -7.70
C GLN A 58 -13.55 -12.57 -7.28
N VAL A 59 -13.00 -12.62 -6.07
CA VAL A 59 -12.22 -13.77 -5.58
C VAL A 59 -13.00 -15.09 -5.69
N ILE A 60 -14.32 -15.07 -5.47
CA ILE A 60 -15.17 -16.26 -5.62
C ILE A 60 -15.21 -16.80 -7.05
N LEU A 61 -15.22 -15.93 -8.05
CA LEU A 61 -15.20 -16.32 -9.45
C LEU A 61 -13.80 -16.75 -9.89
N LEU A 62 -12.76 -16.08 -9.40
CA LEU A 62 -11.38 -16.51 -9.62
C LEU A 62 -11.13 -17.90 -9.00
N ALA A 63 -11.72 -18.21 -7.84
CA ALA A 63 -11.66 -19.52 -7.19
C ALA A 63 -12.31 -20.61 -8.04
N ALA A 64 -13.45 -20.31 -8.65
CA ALA A 64 -14.22 -21.24 -9.47
C ALA A 64 -13.46 -21.73 -10.71
N ALA A 65 -12.36 -21.08 -11.11
CA ALA A 65 -11.48 -21.57 -12.16
C ALA A 65 -10.61 -22.78 -11.74
N PHE A 66 -10.50 -23.06 -10.43
CA PHE A 66 -9.67 -24.13 -9.87
C PHE A 66 -8.22 -24.15 -10.38
N ASN A 67 -7.67 -22.99 -10.76
CA ASN A 67 -6.38 -22.85 -11.40
C ASN A 67 -5.42 -22.00 -10.54
N ARG A 68 -4.51 -22.67 -9.83
CA ARG A 68 -3.53 -22.00 -8.96
C ARG A 68 -2.55 -21.10 -9.71
N THR A 69 -2.16 -21.48 -10.93
CA THR A 69 -1.26 -20.69 -11.76
C THR A 69 -1.93 -19.38 -12.18
N LEU A 70 -3.22 -19.43 -12.51
CA LEU A 70 -4.01 -18.23 -12.80
C LEU A 70 -4.08 -17.28 -11.58
N TRP A 71 -4.32 -17.83 -10.39
CA TRP A 71 -4.32 -17.04 -9.15
C TRP A 71 -3.00 -16.29 -8.93
N HIS A 72 -1.88 -16.99 -9.10
CA HIS A 72 -0.56 -16.38 -8.96
C HIS A 72 -0.30 -15.33 -10.05
N ALA A 73 -0.72 -15.60 -11.29
CA ALA A 73 -0.58 -14.64 -12.38
C ALA A 73 -1.36 -13.34 -12.11
N VAL A 74 -2.60 -13.44 -11.65
CA VAL A 74 -3.43 -12.28 -11.24
C VAL A 74 -2.74 -11.50 -10.14
N ALA A 75 -2.29 -12.17 -9.07
CA ALA A 75 -1.58 -11.50 -7.97
C ALA A 75 -0.28 -10.81 -8.44
N SER A 76 0.45 -11.41 -9.39
CA SER A 76 1.66 -10.82 -9.98
C SER A 76 1.37 -9.54 -10.77
N VAL A 77 0.27 -9.51 -11.53
CA VAL A 77 -0.16 -8.30 -12.26
C VAL A 77 -0.56 -7.21 -11.26
N ILE A 78 -1.40 -7.53 -10.27
CA ILE A 78 -1.81 -6.60 -9.22
C ILE A 78 -0.58 -6.00 -8.51
N SER A 79 0.40 -6.84 -8.16
CA SER A 79 1.65 -6.40 -7.52
C SER A 79 2.46 -5.44 -8.40
N THR A 80 2.46 -5.66 -9.72
CA THR A 80 3.16 -4.81 -10.69
C THR A 80 2.47 -3.47 -10.85
N GLU A 81 1.14 -3.45 -11.00
CA GLU A 81 0.35 -2.22 -11.05
C GLU A 81 0.47 -1.41 -9.76
N ALA A 82 0.44 -2.07 -8.60
CA ALA A 82 0.59 -1.41 -7.30
C ALA A 82 1.96 -0.72 -7.16
N ARG A 83 3.05 -1.35 -7.58
CA ARG A 83 4.38 -0.72 -7.58
C ARG A 83 4.46 0.44 -8.56
N ALA A 84 3.86 0.31 -9.74
CA ALA A 84 3.81 1.38 -10.72
C ALA A 84 3.05 2.60 -10.16
N ARG A 85 1.90 2.36 -9.51
CA ARG A 85 1.12 3.42 -8.84
C ARG A 85 1.88 4.05 -7.68
N ALA A 86 2.57 3.26 -6.86
CA ALA A 86 3.38 3.77 -5.75
C ALA A 86 4.58 4.62 -6.20
N ALA A 87 5.13 4.36 -7.39
CA ALA A 87 6.23 5.15 -7.95
C ALA A 87 5.76 6.45 -8.63
N ASP A 88 4.47 6.57 -8.97
CA ASP A 88 3.90 7.74 -9.63
C ASP A 88 3.68 8.89 -8.62
N PRO A 89 4.36 10.04 -8.77
CA PRO A 89 4.17 11.19 -7.88
C PRO A 89 2.73 11.74 -7.87
N ALA A 90 1.96 11.51 -8.94
CA ALA A 90 0.59 11.98 -9.05
C ALA A 90 -0.38 11.24 -8.11
N THR A 91 -0.04 10.03 -7.64
CA THR A 91 -0.83 9.24 -6.69
C THR A 91 -0.53 9.60 -5.23
N HIS A 92 0.57 10.33 -4.96
CA HIS A 92 0.98 10.73 -3.60
C HIS A 92 0.17 11.91 -3.04
N THR A 93 -0.75 12.49 -3.83
CA THR A 93 -1.63 13.56 -3.38
C THR A 93 -2.78 13.00 -2.54
N PHE A 94 -2.63 13.13 -1.22
CA PHE A 94 -3.72 13.00 -0.26
C PHE A 94 -4.92 13.87 -0.71
N GLY A 95 -6.11 13.27 -0.82
CA GLY A 95 -7.36 14.02 -1.09
C GLY A 95 -8.00 13.83 -2.48
N ARG A 96 -7.39 13.07 -3.40
CA ARG A 96 -8.08 12.67 -4.65
C ARG A 96 -8.68 11.27 -4.47
N LYS A 97 -10.02 11.17 -4.43
CA LYS A 97 -10.87 9.94 -4.43
C LYS A 97 -11.52 9.50 -3.12
N TRP A 98 -12.17 10.45 -2.43
CA TRP A 98 -13.30 10.15 -1.56
C TRP A 98 -14.59 10.78 -2.11
N MET A 99 -14.86 10.56 -3.39
CA MET A 99 -16.18 10.79 -3.98
C MET A 99 -16.65 9.44 -4.49
N PHE A 100 -17.46 8.78 -3.66
CA PHE A 100 -18.59 8.01 -4.18
C PHE A 100 -19.67 9.02 -4.61
#